data_AF-A0A5C6YU41-F1
#
_entry.id   AF-A0A5C6YU41-F1
#
_cell.length_a   1.000
_cell.length_b   1.000
_cell.length_c   1.000
_cell.angle_alpha   90.00
_cell.angle_beta   90.00
_cell.angle_gamma   90.00
#
_symmetry.space_group_name_H-M   'P 1'
#
loop_
_entity.id
_entity.type
_entity.pdbx_description
1 polymer ?
#
loop_
_entity_poly.entity_id
_entity_poly.type
_entity_poly.pdbx_seq_one_letter_code
_entity_poly.pdbx_strand_id
1 'polypeptide(L)' 'MIAKIKDTENSEILENMMRFLNIHNNEDVYILNEAQKAAIEEAREDYKNGRYLTNEEANAEIEKWLKK' A
#
# COMPACT_ATOMS: atom_id res chain seq x y z
N MET A 1 28.16 6.24 3.15
CA MET A 1 27.70 4.85 3.44
C MET A 1 28.08 3.88 2.32
N ILE A 2 27.68 4.11 1.07
CA ILE A 2 28.04 3.21 -0.07
C ILE A 2 29.56 3.04 -0.25
N ALA A 3 30.35 4.10 -0.04
CA ALA A 3 31.81 4.03 -0.14
C ALA A 3 32.46 3.07 0.88
N LYS A 4 31.95 3.03 2.13
CA LYS A 4 32.44 2.11 3.17
C LYS A 4 32.12 0.64 2.90
N ILE A 5 31.06 0.36 2.14
CA ILE A 5 30.68 -1.00 1.73
C ILE A 5 31.62 -1.51 0.63
N LYS A 6 32.11 -0.62 -0.23
CA LYS A 6 33.06 -0.99 -1.30
C LYS A 6 34.47 -1.29 -0.79
N ASP A 7 34.85 -0.71 0.34
CA ASP A 7 36.20 -0.83 0.92
C ASP A 7 36.30 -1.92 2.00
N THR A 8 35.20 -2.62 2.35
CA THR A 8 35.24 -3.69 3.36
C THR A 8 35.42 -5.06 2.71
N GLU A 9 36.50 -5.76 3.06
CA GLU A 9 36.74 -7.16 2.69
C GLU A 9 36.16 -8.14 3.74
N ASN A 10 35.60 -7.62 4.83
CA ASN A 10 35.03 -8.45 5.89
C ASN A 10 33.67 -9.02 5.43
N SER A 11 33.69 -10.28 5.03
CA SER A 11 32.54 -11.03 4.53
C SER A 11 31.40 -11.14 5.56
N GLU A 12 31.72 -11.24 6.85
CA GLU A 12 30.72 -11.35 7.93
C GLU A 12 29.92 -10.05 8.07
N ILE A 13 30.58 -8.90 7.94
CA ILE A 13 29.90 -7.60 7.98
C ILE A 13 28.99 -7.44 6.76
N LEU A 14 29.46 -7.82 5.57
CA LEU A 14 28.67 -7.77 4.33
C LEU A 14 27.44 -8.68 4.40
N GLU A 15 27.60 -9.91 4.90
CA GLU A 15 26.51 -10.87 5.05
C GLU A 15 25.44 -10.37 6.02
N ASN A 16 25.85 -9.83 7.18
CA ASN A 16 24.93 -9.27 8.15
C ASN A 16 24.17 -8.05 7.60
N MET A 17 24.84 -7.19 6.83
CA MET A 17 24.20 -6.06 6.15
C MET A 17 23.19 -6.52 5.10
N MET A 18 23.53 -7.53 4.30
CA MET A 18 22.60 -8.11 3.32
C MET A 18 21.39 -8.75 3.99
N ARG A 19 21.58 -9.45 5.12
CA ARG A 19 20.46 -10.01 5.90
C ARG A 19 19.55 -8.91 6.43
N PHE A 20 20.12 -7.81 6.96
CA PHE A 20 19.34 -6.66 7.44
C PHE A 20 18.54 -5.97 6.33
N LEU A 21 19.13 -5.80 5.15
CA LEU A 21 18.45 -5.22 3.99
C LEU A 21 17.35 -6.15 3.45
N ASN A 22 17.60 -7.46 3.42
CA ASN A 22 16.60 -8.45 2.98
C ASN A 22 15.38 -8.53 3.92
N ILE A 23 15.55 -8.28 5.22
CA ILE A 23 14.43 -8.23 6.18
C ILE A 23 13.43 -7.11 5.84
N HIS A 24 13.89 -6.01 5.23
CA HIS A 24 13.03 -4.90 4.82
C HIS A 24 12.56 -5.00 3.35
N ASN A 25 13.10 -5.94 2.59
CA ASN A 25 12.69 -6.26 1.21
C ASN A 25 11.66 -7.39 1.16
N ASN A 26 10.97 -7.68 2.27
CA ASN A 26 9.72 -8.43 2.19
C ASN A 26 8.66 -7.51 1.55
N GLU A 27 8.74 -7.40 0.23
CA GLU A 27 7.60 -7.12 -0.65
C GLU A 27 6.64 -8.32 -0.61
N ASP A 28 6.24 -8.75 0.59
CA ASP A 28 5.28 -9.83 0.76
C ASP A 28 3.98 -9.32 0.16
N VAL A 29 3.62 -9.88 -1.01
CA VAL A 29 2.38 -9.56 -1.70
C VAL A 29 1.24 -9.76 -0.71
N TYR A 30 0.56 -8.67 -0.37
CA TYR A 30 -0.55 -8.74 0.58
C TYR A 30 -1.69 -9.55 -0.03
N ILE A 31 -1.92 -10.74 0.50
CA ILE A 31 -2.99 -11.64 0.04
C ILE A 31 -4.30 -11.20 0.68
N LEU A 32 -5.22 -10.72 -0.18
CA LEU A 32 -6.55 -10.33 0.24
C LEU A 32 -7.36 -11.55 0.69
N ASN A 33 -8.17 -11.37 1.74
CA ASN A 33 -9.19 -12.33 2.12
C ASN A 33 -10.41 -12.23 1.18
N GLU A 34 -11.33 -13.19 1.28
CA GLU A 34 -12.48 -13.26 0.37
C GLU A 34 -13.43 -12.06 0.49
N ALA A 35 -13.62 -11.52 1.70
CA ALA A 35 -14.46 -10.34 1.90
C ALA A 35 -13.87 -9.10 1.20
N GLN A 36 -12.54 -8.93 1.27
CA GLN A 36 -11.84 -7.85 0.58
C GLN A 36 -11.93 -8.00 -0.94
N LYS A 37 -11.77 -9.21 -1.48
CA LYS A 37 -11.92 -9.47 -2.91
C LYS A 37 -13.34 -9.18 -3.39
N ALA A 38 -14.35 -9.61 -2.64
CA ALA A 38 -15.75 -9.35 -2.94
C ALA A 38 -16.05 -7.83 -2.95
N ALA A 39 -15.59 -7.09 -1.94
CA ALA A 39 -15.78 -5.64 -1.87
C ALA A 39 -15.12 -4.90 -3.05
N ILE A 40 -13.96 -5.36 -3.53
CA ILE A 40 -13.30 -4.78 -4.71
C ILE A 40 -14.10 -5.07 -5.98
N GLU A 41 -14.66 -6.27 -6.12
CA GLU A 41 -15.45 -6.59 -7.31
C GLU A 41 -16.76 -5.79 -7.33
N GLU A 42 -17.43 -5.65 -6.19
CA GLU A 42 -18.59 -4.77 -6.04
C GLU A 42 -18.25 -3.32 -6.40
N ALA A 43 -17.15 -2.77 -5.86
CA ALA A 43 -16.72 -1.41 -6.16
C ALA A 43 -16.41 -1.19 -7.67
N ARG A 44 -15.90 -2.22 -8.36
CA ARG A 44 -15.69 -2.17 -9.82
C ARG A 44 -17.00 -2.15 -10.58
N GLU A 45 -17.99 -2.92 -10.15
CA GLU A 45 -19.34 -2.88 -10.71
C GLU A 45 -20.01 -1.54 -10.44
N ASP A 46 -19.86 -0.98 -9.24
CA ASP A 46 -20.38 0.33 -8.87
C ASP A 46 -19.84 1.40 -9.81
N TYR A 47 -18.53 1.41 -10.06
CA TYR A 47 -17.91 2.34 -10.99
C TYR A 47 -18.48 2.20 -12.41
N LYS A 48 -18.57 0.96 -12.93
CA LYS A 48 -19.13 0.68 -14.28
C LYS A 48 -20.59 1.13 -14.41
N ASN A 49 -21.37 1.01 -13.33
CA ASN A 49 -22.78 1.36 -13.31
C ASN A 49 -23.04 2.82 -12.92
N GLY A 50 -22.00 3.64 -12.75
CA GLY A 50 -22.13 5.04 -12.35
C GLY A 50 -22.57 5.24 -10.89
N ARG A 51 -22.47 4.20 -10.05
CA ARG A 51 -22.74 4.26 -8.60
C ARG A 51 -21.50 4.74 -7.83
N TYR A 52 -20.99 5.91 -8.20
CA TYR A 52 -19.90 6.56 -7.49
C TYR A 52 -20.28 8.02 -7.22
N LEU A 53 -19.59 8.63 -6.26
CA LEU A 53 -19.66 10.06 -6.02
C LEU A 53 -18.33 10.68 -6.42
N THR A 54 -18.40 11.82 -7.09
CA THR A 54 -17.25 12.72 -7.23
C THR A 54 -16.86 13.29 -5.87
N ASN A 55 -15.64 13.80 -5.78
CA ASN A 55 -15.17 14.45 -4.57
C ASN A 55 -16.06 15.67 -4.20
N GLU A 56 -16.53 16.41 -5.21
CA GLU A 56 -17.43 17.55 -5.03
C GLU A 56 -18.79 17.13 -4.46
N GLU A 57 -19.39 16.06 -4.99
CA GLU A 57 -20.67 15.52 -4.52
C GLU A 57 -20.55 14.99 -3.07
N ALA A 58 -19.50 14.22 -2.78
CA ALA A 58 -19.26 13.68 -1.44
C ALA A 58 -19.11 14.81 -0.40
N ASN A 59 -18.31 15.83 -0.72
CA ASN A 59 -18.12 16.98 0.18
C ASN A 59 -19.42 17.78 0.39
N ALA A 60 -20.21 17.96 -0.68
CA ALA A 60 -21.49 18.64 -0.57
C ALA A 60 -22.48 17.89 0.32
N GLU A 61 -22.47 16.55 0.30
CA GLU A 61 -23.28 15.75 1.22
C GLU A 61 -22.78 15.85 2.67
N ILE A 62 -21.47 15.74 2.90
CA ILE A 62 -20.88 15.87 4.24
C ILE A 62 -21.26 17.23 4.86
N GLU A 63 -21.15 18.31 4.09
CA GLU A 63 -21.57 19.66 4.53
C GLU A 63 -23.05 19.73 4.92
N LYS A 64 -23.94 19.02 4.21
CA LYS A 64 -25.37 18.96 4.55
C LYS A 64 -25.60 18.18 5.86
N TRP A 65 -24.85 17.11 6.09
CA TRP A 65 -24.95 16.32 7.31
C TRP A 65 -24.46 17.10 8.54
N LEU A 66 -23.36 17.86 8.41
CA LEU A 66 -22.79 18.65 9.50
C LEU A 66 -23.61 19.89 9.88
N LYS A 67 -24.53 20.34 9.01
CA LYS A 67 -25.42 21.49 9.25
C LYS A 67 -26.77 21.10 9.84
N LYS A 68 -27.01 19.81 10.10
CA LYS A 68 -28.15 19.33 10.90
C LYS A 68 -27.84 19.42 12.38
#